data_AF-D3SCJ9-F1
#
_entry.id   AF-D3SCJ9-F1
#
_cell.length_a   1.000
_cell.length_b   1.000
_cell.length_c   1.000
_cell.angle_alpha   90.00
_cell.angle_beta   90.00
_cell.angle_gamma   90.00
#
_symmetry.space_group_name_H-M   'P 1'
#
loop_
_entity.id
_entity.type
_entity.pdbx_description
1 polymer ?
#
loop_
_entity_poly.entity_id
_entity_poly.type
_entity_poly.pdbx_seq_one_letter_code
_entity_poly.pdbx_strand_id
1 'polypeptide(L)'
;MNTLPSFTVPAVAGLAFVLITFSGCGQSNDSAQAAEQHAPIQEEPDAPAMERAIGFMESWIELFDAMSAELAGVDSQEAANEHATWLTEELTPRLEQLAGEMIIFMESIEEHEMELMEASFDAPENHQRMLELEGRMEQSLDRLEENIMRVESTYATPALEVAWMNFARTNERLERQMEATFAGGAQAVGSPAWCDAMANTPQAQWTMNDAFAFANHCVGR
;
A
#
# COMPACT_ATOMS: atom_id res chain seq x y z
N MET A 1 31.02 -13.82 -16.22
CA MET A 1 29.81 -12.97 -16.20
C MET A 1 28.71 -13.84 -15.63
N ASN A 2 28.46 -13.75 -14.32
CA ASN A 2 27.35 -14.44 -13.68
C ASN A 2 26.10 -13.64 -13.98
N THR A 3 25.12 -14.24 -14.65
CA THR A 3 23.78 -13.69 -14.78
C THR A 3 23.15 -13.67 -13.39
N LEU A 4 23.06 -12.48 -12.78
CA LEU A 4 22.26 -12.29 -11.58
C LEU A 4 20.79 -12.60 -11.91
N PRO A 5 20.02 -13.17 -10.97
CA PRO A 5 18.58 -13.35 -11.17
C PRO A 5 17.92 -12.01 -11.48
N SER A 6 16.98 -11.98 -12.43
CA SER A 6 16.12 -10.83 -12.67
C SER A 6 15.14 -10.70 -11.49
N PHE A 7 15.41 -9.78 -10.55
CA PHE A 7 14.61 -9.59 -9.33
C PHE A 7 13.42 -8.62 -9.52
N THR A 8 13.31 -7.97 -10.67
CA THR A 8 12.35 -6.88 -10.97
C THR A 8 10.91 -7.31 -11.15
N VAL A 9 10.66 -8.50 -11.73
CA VAL A 9 9.31 -8.91 -12.14
C VAL A 9 8.35 -9.09 -10.95
N PRO A 10 8.73 -9.69 -9.80
CA PRO A 10 7.78 -9.91 -8.70
C PRO A 10 7.43 -8.64 -7.92
N ALA A 11 8.39 -7.71 -7.72
CA ALA A 11 8.18 -6.53 -6.87
C ALA A 11 7.28 -5.48 -7.53
N VAL A 12 7.47 -5.24 -8.84
CA VAL A 12 6.61 -4.33 -9.61
C VAL A 12 5.24 -4.96 -9.87
N ALA A 13 5.18 -6.27 -10.14
CA ALA A 13 3.92 -6.97 -10.35
C ALA A 13 3.02 -7.01 -9.10
N GLY A 14 3.58 -7.15 -7.90
CA GLY A 14 2.79 -7.13 -6.65
C GLY A 14 2.14 -5.76 -6.36
N LEU A 15 2.84 -4.66 -6.68
CA LEU A 15 2.26 -3.30 -6.57
C LEU A 15 1.13 -3.08 -7.57
N ALA A 16 1.24 -3.62 -8.79
CA ALA A 16 0.16 -3.58 -9.77
C ALA A 16 -1.03 -4.48 -9.40
N PHE A 17 -0.79 -5.64 -8.78
CA PHE A 17 -1.83 -6.60 -8.40
C PHE A 17 -2.83 -6.04 -7.38
N VAL A 18 -2.32 -5.28 -6.41
CA VAL A 18 -3.12 -4.54 -5.40
C VAL A 18 -4.13 -3.58 -6.03
N LEU A 19 -3.79 -2.96 -7.17
CA LEU A 19 -4.69 -2.01 -7.84
C LEU A 19 -5.71 -2.70 -8.74
N ILE A 20 -5.36 -3.88 -9.29
CA ILE A 20 -6.24 -4.65 -10.20
C ILE A 20 -7.39 -5.32 -9.42
N THR A 21 -7.21 -5.67 -8.14
CA THR A 21 -8.26 -6.33 -7.33
C THR A 21 -9.47 -5.43 -7.03
N PHE A 22 -9.39 -4.11 -7.24
CA PHE A 22 -10.53 -3.19 -7.16
C PHE A 22 -11.59 -3.44 -8.25
N SER A 23 -11.27 -4.16 -9.33
CA SER A 23 -12.14 -4.33 -10.52
C SER A 23 -13.20 -5.44 -10.43
N GLY A 24 -13.43 -6.03 -9.24
CA GLY A 24 -14.71 -6.66 -8.90
C GLY A 24 -14.75 -8.19 -8.80
N CYS A 25 -15.22 -8.66 -7.63
CA CYS A 25 -16.12 -9.81 -7.41
C CYS A 25 -16.46 -9.88 -5.90
N GLY A 26 -17.64 -9.39 -5.50
CA GLY A 26 -18.06 -9.28 -4.10
C GLY A 26 -18.68 -10.53 -3.47
N GLN A 27 -18.63 -10.63 -2.14
CA GLN A 27 -19.50 -11.48 -1.32
C GLN A 27 -19.75 -10.79 0.04
N SER A 28 -21.01 -10.45 0.33
CA SER A 28 -21.44 -9.60 1.45
C SER A 28 -21.59 -10.36 2.77
N ASN A 29 -21.41 -9.67 3.90
CA ASN A 29 -22.11 -9.90 5.18
C ASN A 29 -21.93 -8.70 6.15
N ASP A 30 -23.02 -8.38 6.83
CA ASP A 30 -23.27 -7.21 7.69
C ASP A 30 -22.42 -7.09 8.98
N SER A 31 -22.04 -5.86 9.33
CA SER A 31 -22.48 -5.07 10.52
C SER A 31 -21.39 -4.18 11.16
N ALA A 32 -21.82 -2.99 11.62
CA ALA A 32 -21.02 -1.76 11.75
C ALA A 32 -20.84 -1.20 13.19
N GLN A 33 -19.89 -0.22 13.30
CA GLN A 33 -19.72 0.90 14.25
C GLN A 33 -19.13 0.65 15.66
N ALA A 34 -18.31 1.53 16.29
CA ALA A 34 -17.58 2.76 15.93
C ALA A 34 -16.50 3.06 17.03
N ALA A 35 -15.52 3.92 16.71
CA ALA A 35 -14.29 4.26 17.45
C ALA A 35 -14.17 5.76 17.80
N GLU A 36 -13.07 6.17 18.47
CA GLU A 36 -12.42 7.51 18.47
C GLU A 36 -10.97 7.39 19.04
N GLN A 37 -9.90 8.17 18.73
CA GLN A 37 -9.41 8.97 17.58
C GLN A 37 -8.05 9.67 17.97
N HIS A 38 -7.15 9.99 17.00
CA HIS A 38 -6.17 11.13 16.87
C HIS A 38 -5.03 10.78 15.87
N ALA A 39 -4.52 11.61 14.93
CA ALA A 39 -5.07 12.67 14.09
C ALA A 39 -4.52 12.46 12.64
N PRO A 40 -5.34 12.55 11.56
CA PRO A 40 -5.05 12.03 10.22
C PRO A 40 -4.74 13.14 9.18
N ILE A 41 -4.54 12.74 7.92
CA ILE A 41 -4.86 13.55 6.73
C ILE A 41 -6.15 14.33 7.01
N GLN A 42 -6.26 15.60 6.61
CA GLN A 42 -7.47 16.38 6.85
C GLN A 42 -8.64 15.79 6.05
N GLU A 43 -9.28 14.76 6.60
CA GLU A 43 -10.61 14.32 6.21
C GLU A 43 -11.54 15.50 6.48
N GLU A 44 -12.11 16.08 5.42
CA GLU A 44 -13.46 16.62 5.56
C GLU A 44 -14.35 15.40 5.86
N PRO A 45 -14.93 15.28 7.05
CA PRO A 45 -15.65 14.08 7.48
C PRO A 45 -16.93 13.79 6.66
N ASP A 46 -17.27 14.67 5.71
CA ASP A 46 -18.42 14.56 4.81
C ASP A 46 -18.02 14.38 3.33
N ALA A 47 -16.72 14.19 3.02
CA ALA A 47 -16.30 13.94 1.65
C ALA A 47 -16.89 12.59 1.17
N PRO A 48 -17.55 12.54 0.00
CA PRO A 48 -18.08 11.30 -0.55
C PRO A 48 -16.99 10.22 -0.63
N ALA A 49 -17.34 8.95 -0.39
CA ALA A 49 -16.40 7.83 -0.46
C ALA A 49 -15.54 7.83 -1.75
N MET A 50 -16.12 8.28 -2.87
CA MET A 50 -15.43 8.49 -4.14
C MET A 50 -14.25 9.48 -4.05
N GLU A 51 -14.42 10.64 -3.41
CA GLU A 51 -13.32 11.63 -3.29
C GLU A 51 -12.20 11.11 -2.39
N ARG A 52 -12.54 10.33 -1.35
CA ARG A 52 -11.53 9.62 -0.54
C ARG A 52 -10.76 8.58 -1.36
N ALA A 53 -11.47 7.78 -2.16
CA ALA A 53 -10.84 6.81 -3.07
C ALA A 53 -9.92 7.50 -4.11
N ILE A 54 -10.35 8.65 -4.65
CA ILE A 54 -9.55 9.45 -5.57
C ILE A 54 -8.28 9.96 -4.90
N GLY A 55 -8.39 10.62 -3.75
CA GLY A 55 -7.23 11.12 -3.01
C GLY A 55 -6.25 10.01 -2.61
N PHE A 56 -6.79 8.81 -2.38
CA PHE A 56 -5.99 7.63 -2.11
C PHE A 56 -5.15 7.20 -3.32
N MET A 57 -5.74 7.11 -4.52
CA MET A 57 -4.97 6.83 -5.74
C MET A 57 -3.96 7.93 -6.06
N GLU A 58 -4.30 9.19 -5.84
CA GLU A 58 -3.36 10.30 -6.02
C GLU A 58 -2.14 10.16 -5.11
N SER A 59 -2.34 9.72 -3.87
CA SER A 59 -1.25 9.45 -2.92
C SER A 59 -0.31 8.33 -3.39
N TRP A 60 -0.84 7.29 -4.04
CA TRP A 60 -0.03 6.24 -4.68
C TRP A 60 0.73 6.75 -5.90
N ILE A 61 0.09 7.54 -6.76
CA ILE A 61 0.75 8.16 -7.92
C ILE A 61 1.93 9.00 -7.44
N GLU A 62 1.73 9.82 -6.41
CA GLU A 62 2.80 10.65 -5.82
C GLU A 62 3.93 9.81 -5.23
N LEU A 63 3.62 8.67 -4.60
CA LEU A 63 4.62 7.73 -4.09
C LEU A 63 5.47 7.17 -5.23
N PHE A 64 4.85 6.68 -6.30
CA PHE A 64 5.57 6.12 -7.45
C PHE A 64 6.37 7.17 -8.22
N ASP A 65 5.84 8.40 -8.34
CA ASP A 65 6.57 9.51 -8.94
C ASP A 65 7.80 9.88 -8.11
N ALA A 66 7.68 9.91 -6.78
CA ALA A 66 8.82 10.13 -5.90
C ALA A 66 9.87 9.01 -6.04
N MET A 67 9.45 7.75 -6.05
CA MET A 67 10.36 6.62 -6.30
C MET A 67 11.08 6.73 -7.64
N SER A 68 10.35 7.06 -8.70
CA SER A 68 10.92 7.22 -10.04
C SER A 68 11.91 8.37 -10.07
N ALA A 69 11.64 9.49 -9.40
CA ALA A 69 12.52 10.65 -9.35
C ALA A 69 13.83 10.35 -8.60
N GLU A 70 13.74 9.67 -7.45
CA GLU A 70 14.90 9.26 -6.66
C GLU A 70 15.80 8.30 -7.46
N LEU A 71 15.21 7.31 -8.13
CA LEU A 71 15.96 6.40 -8.98
C LEU A 71 16.59 7.10 -10.19
N ALA A 72 15.89 8.06 -10.81
CA ALA A 72 16.44 8.85 -11.91
C ALA A 72 17.71 9.62 -11.50
N GLY A 73 17.83 10.03 -10.23
CA GLY A 73 19.00 10.69 -9.66
C GLY A 73 20.22 9.79 -9.46
N VAL A 74 20.06 8.46 -9.49
CA VAL A 74 21.18 7.53 -9.29
C VAL A 74 22.08 7.50 -10.53
N ASP A 75 23.26 8.08 -10.41
CA ASP A 75 24.26 8.22 -11.48
C ASP A 75 25.64 7.63 -11.13
N SER A 76 25.78 7.08 -9.92
CA SER A 76 27.02 6.54 -9.37
C SER A 76 26.75 5.43 -8.37
N GLN A 77 27.79 4.65 -8.02
CA GLN A 77 27.67 3.63 -6.97
C GLN A 77 27.46 4.24 -5.58
N GLU A 78 27.96 5.46 -5.34
CA GLU A 78 27.74 6.19 -4.09
C GLU A 78 26.26 6.57 -3.96
N ALA A 79 25.68 7.18 -5.00
CA ALA A 79 24.25 7.48 -5.07
C ALA A 79 23.38 6.21 -4.94
N ALA A 80 23.80 5.08 -5.53
CA ALA A 80 23.08 3.81 -5.38
C ALA A 80 23.07 3.29 -3.93
N ASN A 81 24.15 3.50 -3.17
CA ASN A 81 24.19 3.14 -1.75
C ASN A 81 23.35 4.09 -0.89
N GLU A 82 23.35 5.39 -1.19
CA GLU A 82 22.45 6.36 -0.54
C GLU A 82 20.98 6.01 -0.81
N HIS A 83 20.67 5.65 -2.07
CA HIS A 83 19.35 5.18 -2.44
C HIS A 83 18.92 3.91 -1.70
N ALA A 84 19.85 2.98 -1.42
CA ALA A 84 19.56 1.80 -0.61
C ALA A 84 19.11 2.16 0.83
N THR A 85 19.72 3.19 1.42
CA THR A 85 19.29 3.74 2.71
C THR A 85 17.90 4.37 2.59
N TRP A 86 17.68 5.21 1.57
CA TRP A 86 16.38 5.84 1.32
C TRP A 86 15.24 4.81 1.15
N LEU A 87 15.48 3.75 0.37
CA LEU A 87 14.52 2.64 0.20
C LEU A 87 14.10 2.03 1.54
N THR A 88 15.06 1.86 2.45
CA THR A 88 14.85 1.19 3.74
C THR A 88 14.22 2.12 4.78
N GLU A 89 14.73 3.34 4.89
CA GLU A 89 14.41 4.25 5.99
C GLU A 89 13.23 5.18 5.68
N GLU A 90 12.98 5.49 4.41
CA GLU A 90 11.94 6.43 4.03
C GLU A 90 10.83 5.76 3.20
N LEU A 91 11.20 5.07 2.13
CA LEU A 91 10.19 4.51 1.22
C LEU A 91 9.39 3.40 1.87
N THR A 92 10.07 2.42 2.48
CA THR A 92 9.39 1.25 3.06
C THR A 92 8.36 1.64 4.12
N PRO A 93 8.65 2.53 5.11
CA PRO A 93 7.65 2.99 6.07
C PRO A 93 6.50 3.77 5.40
N ARG A 94 6.78 4.60 4.39
CA ARG A 94 5.74 5.34 3.68
C ARG A 94 4.79 4.41 2.93
N LEU A 95 5.31 3.35 2.31
CA LEU A 95 4.52 2.31 1.67
C LEU A 95 3.63 1.57 2.67
N GLU A 96 4.19 1.17 3.82
CA GLU A 96 3.44 0.52 4.91
C GLU A 96 2.32 1.42 5.43
N GLN A 97 2.60 2.72 5.63
CA GLN A 97 1.60 3.69 6.05
C GLN A 97 0.46 3.79 5.04
N LEU A 98 0.78 4.01 3.76
CA LEU A 98 -0.23 4.19 2.71
C LEU A 98 -1.08 2.92 2.53
N ALA A 99 -0.47 1.73 2.60
CA ALA A 99 -1.21 0.47 2.60
C ALA A 99 -2.12 0.33 3.83
N GLY A 100 -1.66 0.74 5.01
CA GLY A 100 -2.47 0.76 6.23
C GLY A 100 -3.67 1.70 6.14
N GLU A 101 -3.47 2.90 5.60
CA GLU A 101 -4.54 3.87 5.35
C GLU A 101 -5.58 3.31 4.36
N MET A 102 -5.14 2.57 3.34
CA MET A 102 -6.05 1.86 2.42
C MET A 102 -6.92 0.85 3.15
N ILE A 103 -6.30 0.02 3.97
CA ILE A 103 -6.99 -1.06 4.68
C ILE A 103 -8.07 -0.44 5.57
N ILE A 104 -7.72 0.61 6.32
CA ILE A 104 -8.68 1.34 7.16
C ILE A 104 -9.81 1.94 6.30
N PHE A 105 -9.47 2.59 5.18
CA PHE A 105 -10.47 3.12 4.27
C PHE A 105 -11.43 2.03 3.77
N MET A 106 -10.90 0.91 3.27
CA MET A 106 -11.70 -0.20 2.77
C MET A 106 -12.58 -0.84 3.84
N GLU A 107 -12.07 -0.96 5.07
CA GLU A 107 -12.84 -1.46 6.22
C GLU A 107 -13.90 -0.46 6.69
N SER A 108 -13.71 0.84 6.43
CA SER A 108 -14.66 1.88 6.82
C SER A 108 -15.86 2.01 5.88
N ILE A 109 -15.76 1.51 4.64
CA ILE A 109 -16.85 1.56 3.66
C ILE A 109 -17.99 0.65 4.14
N GLU A 110 -19.07 1.24 4.62
CA GLU A 110 -20.29 0.47 4.93
C GLU A 110 -20.98 -0.02 3.64
N GLU A 111 -21.82 -1.07 3.71
CA GLU A 111 -22.50 -1.65 2.53
C GLU A 111 -23.28 -0.58 1.73
N HIS A 112 -23.94 0.35 2.42
CA HIS A 112 -24.66 1.43 1.78
C HIS A 112 -23.74 2.48 1.11
N GLU A 113 -22.52 2.68 1.60
CA GLU A 113 -21.52 3.54 0.95
C GLU A 113 -20.93 2.87 -0.28
N MET A 114 -20.86 1.53 -0.31
CA MET A 114 -20.43 0.77 -1.48
C MET A 114 -21.42 0.95 -2.65
N GLU A 115 -22.72 0.88 -2.39
CA GLU A 115 -23.75 1.18 -3.41
C GLU A 115 -23.65 2.62 -3.93
N LEU A 116 -23.42 3.58 -3.04
CA LEU A 116 -23.23 4.99 -3.42
C LEU A 116 -21.95 5.19 -4.22
N MET A 117 -20.89 4.46 -3.90
CA MET A 117 -19.62 4.50 -4.61
C MET A 117 -19.76 3.90 -6.00
N GLU A 118 -20.45 2.76 -6.16
CA GLU A 118 -20.76 2.16 -7.47
C GLU A 118 -21.59 3.12 -8.33
N ALA A 119 -22.65 3.71 -7.77
CA ALA A 119 -23.43 4.73 -8.47
C ALA A 119 -22.60 5.98 -8.83
N SER A 120 -21.63 6.33 -7.98
CA SER A 120 -20.70 7.43 -8.26
C SER A 120 -19.71 7.07 -9.36
N PHE A 121 -19.27 5.81 -9.47
CA PHE A 121 -18.40 5.32 -10.55
C PHE A 121 -19.09 5.38 -11.91
N ASP A 122 -20.40 5.13 -11.96
CA ASP A 122 -21.21 5.20 -13.19
C ASP A 122 -21.45 6.64 -13.69
N ALA A 123 -21.22 7.65 -12.85
CA ALA A 123 -21.30 9.05 -13.27
C ALA A 123 -20.20 9.34 -14.30
N PRO A 124 -20.53 9.85 -15.51
CA PRO A 124 -19.56 10.02 -16.59
C PRO A 124 -18.34 10.88 -16.20
N GLU A 125 -18.53 11.91 -15.39
CA GLU A 125 -17.44 12.75 -14.88
C GLU A 125 -16.47 11.98 -13.98
N ASN A 126 -16.97 11.12 -13.09
CA ASN A 126 -16.14 10.34 -12.18
C ASN A 126 -15.47 9.20 -12.92
N HIS A 127 -16.18 8.53 -13.83
CA HIS A 127 -15.59 7.51 -14.70
C HIS A 127 -14.40 8.07 -15.49
N GLN A 128 -14.55 9.27 -16.06
CA GLN A 128 -13.46 9.92 -16.79
C GLN A 128 -12.27 10.27 -15.87
N ARG A 129 -12.53 10.76 -14.65
CA ARG A 129 -11.48 11.04 -13.65
C ARG A 129 -10.72 9.78 -13.25
N MET A 130 -11.43 8.66 -13.06
CA MET A 130 -10.83 7.37 -12.73
C MET A 130 -9.92 6.88 -13.85
N LEU A 131 -10.37 6.93 -15.11
CA LEU A 131 -9.54 6.57 -16.27
C LEU A 131 -8.29 7.46 -16.39
N GLU A 132 -8.41 8.75 -16.07
CA GLU A 132 -7.25 9.65 -16.05
C GLU A 132 -6.27 9.29 -14.94
N LEU A 133 -6.76 8.93 -13.75
CA LEU A 133 -5.93 8.49 -12.62
C LEU A 133 -5.25 7.17 -12.91
N GLU A 134 -5.96 6.19 -13.48
CA GLU A 134 -5.40 4.91 -13.93
C GLU A 134 -4.29 5.15 -14.97
N GLY A 135 -4.54 5.97 -15.99
CA GLY A 135 -3.53 6.29 -17.00
C GLY A 135 -2.30 7.01 -16.43
N ARG A 136 -2.48 7.90 -15.45
CA ARG A 136 -1.36 8.52 -14.72
C ARG A 136 -0.57 7.51 -13.92
N MET A 137 -1.26 6.61 -13.22
CA MET A 137 -0.66 5.54 -12.42
C MET A 137 0.19 4.62 -13.29
N GLU A 138 -0.36 4.13 -14.41
CA GLU A 138 0.37 3.32 -15.39
C GLU A 138 1.63 4.04 -15.86
N GLN A 139 1.52 5.32 -16.21
CA GLN A 139 2.66 6.10 -16.66
C GLN A 139 3.73 6.28 -15.58
N SER A 140 3.34 6.41 -14.32
CA SER A 140 4.27 6.47 -13.18
C SER A 140 4.98 5.15 -12.95
N LEU A 141 4.26 4.02 -13.06
CA LEU A 141 4.83 2.68 -12.96
C LEU A 141 5.81 2.37 -14.10
N ASP A 142 5.48 2.75 -15.34
CA ASP A 142 6.37 2.58 -16.50
C ASP A 142 7.71 3.31 -16.30
N ARG A 143 7.64 4.58 -15.84
CA ARG A 143 8.85 5.38 -15.53
C ARG A 143 9.66 4.76 -14.39
N LEU A 144 8.99 4.25 -13.38
CA LEU A 144 9.63 3.58 -12.26
C LEU A 144 10.36 2.31 -12.74
N GLU A 145 9.71 1.46 -13.53
CA GLU A 145 10.29 0.24 -14.07
C GLU A 145 11.54 0.53 -14.93
N GLU A 146 11.45 1.50 -15.84
CA GLU A 146 12.58 1.93 -16.67
C GLU A 146 13.78 2.36 -15.81
N ASN A 147 13.53 3.15 -14.76
CA ASN A 147 14.57 3.63 -13.86
C ASN A 147 15.17 2.51 -13.01
N ILE A 148 14.36 1.57 -12.50
CA ILE A 148 14.86 0.38 -11.77
C ILE A 148 15.81 -0.41 -12.68
N MET A 149 15.38 -0.74 -13.91
CA MET A 149 16.21 -1.50 -14.85
C MET A 149 17.54 -0.80 -15.17
N ARG A 150 17.50 0.52 -15.35
CA ARG A 150 18.71 1.34 -15.58
C ARG A 150 19.67 1.27 -14.38
N VAL A 151 19.15 1.46 -13.17
CA VAL A 151 19.96 1.47 -11.95
C VAL A 151 20.55 0.09 -11.67
N GLU A 152 19.77 -0.98 -11.79
CA GLU A 152 20.26 -2.34 -11.57
C GLU A 152 21.33 -2.74 -12.60
N SER A 153 21.14 -2.39 -13.87
CA SER A 153 22.11 -2.75 -14.92
C SER A 153 23.42 -1.97 -14.83
N THR A 154 23.41 -0.76 -14.26
CA THR A 154 24.57 0.15 -14.27
C THR A 154 25.25 0.29 -12.91
N TYR A 155 24.48 0.25 -11.81
CA TYR A 155 24.92 0.64 -10.47
C TYR A 155 24.58 -0.39 -9.38
N ALA A 156 24.39 -1.67 -9.72
CA ALA A 156 24.15 -2.70 -8.73
C ALA A 156 25.25 -2.74 -7.64
N THR A 157 24.84 -2.58 -6.39
CA THR A 157 25.69 -2.74 -5.20
C THR A 157 25.06 -3.76 -4.24
N PRO A 158 25.86 -4.41 -3.37
CA PRO A 158 25.31 -5.33 -2.36
C PRO A 158 24.33 -4.66 -1.39
N ALA A 159 24.53 -3.38 -1.07
CA ALA A 159 23.62 -2.62 -0.21
C ALA A 159 22.26 -2.44 -0.89
N LEU A 160 22.27 -2.03 -2.16
CA LEU A 160 21.06 -1.87 -2.96
C LEU A 160 20.30 -3.20 -3.14
N GLU A 161 21.02 -4.31 -3.37
CA GLU A 161 20.42 -5.65 -3.45
C GLU A 161 19.69 -6.04 -2.16
N VAL A 162 20.34 -5.83 -1.00
CA VAL A 162 19.71 -6.10 0.31
C VAL A 162 18.50 -5.21 0.55
N ALA A 163 18.57 -3.92 0.19
CA ALA A 163 17.44 -2.99 0.32
C ALA A 163 16.25 -3.43 -0.53
N TRP A 164 16.46 -3.77 -1.81
CA TRP A 164 15.40 -4.29 -2.68
C TRP A 164 14.79 -5.60 -2.16
N MET A 165 15.61 -6.53 -1.66
CA MET A 165 15.09 -7.77 -1.07
C MET A 165 14.26 -7.53 0.21
N ASN A 166 14.61 -6.52 1.01
CA ASN A 166 13.79 -6.12 2.16
C ASN A 166 12.48 -5.50 1.69
N PHE A 167 12.55 -4.56 0.75
CA PHE A 167 11.39 -3.88 0.16
C PHE A 167 10.41 -4.89 -0.45
N ALA A 168 10.90 -5.83 -1.26
CA ALA A 168 10.08 -6.87 -1.89
C ALA A 168 9.36 -7.75 -0.85
N ARG A 169 10.04 -8.13 0.24
CA ARG A 169 9.42 -8.90 1.34
C ARG A 169 8.36 -8.10 2.08
N THR A 170 8.59 -6.80 2.28
CA THR A 170 7.57 -5.92 2.85
C THR A 170 6.36 -5.83 1.93
N ASN A 171 6.58 -5.65 0.63
CA ASN A 171 5.50 -5.59 -0.35
C ASN A 171 4.67 -6.88 -0.37
N GLU A 172 5.31 -8.05 -0.42
CA GLU A 172 4.61 -9.35 -0.36
C GLU A 172 3.81 -9.53 0.94
N ARG A 173 4.27 -8.97 2.06
CA ARG A 173 3.50 -8.98 3.31
C ARG A 173 2.28 -8.07 3.22
N LEU A 174 2.45 -6.85 2.69
CA LEU A 174 1.36 -5.89 2.54
C LEU A 174 0.30 -6.40 1.57
N GLU A 175 0.72 -6.95 0.43
CA GLU A 175 -0.17 -7.57 -0.55
C GLU A 175 -1.02 -8.67 0.09
N ARG A 176 -0.41 -9.61 0.82
CA ARG A 176 -1.15 -10.65 1.55
C ARG A 176 -2.10 -10.09 2.61
N GLN A 177 -1.71 -9.01 3.29
CA GLN A 177 -2.57 -8.36 4.28
C GLN A 177 -3.80 -7.75 3.61
N MET A 178 -3.60 -7.04 2.51
CA MET A 178 -4.67 -6.45 1.72
C MET A 178 -5.58 -7.50 1.12
N GLU A 179 -5.03 -8.53 0.47
CA GLU A 179 -5.80 -9.67 -0.03
C GLU A 179 -6.68 -10.28 1.06
N ALA A 180 -6.14 -10.46 2.27
CA ALA A 180 -6.90 -10.97 3.39
C ALA A 180 -8.03 -10.02 3.80
N THR A 181 -7.80 -8.71 3.82
CA THR A 181 -8.84 -7.69 4.05
C THR A 181 -9.94 -7.78 2.98
N PHE A 182 -9.58 -7.81 1.69
CA PHE A 182 -10.54 -7.90 0.58
C PHE A 182 -11.30 -9.23 0.54
N ALA A 183 -10.66 -10.34 0.94
CA ALA A 183 -11.30 -11.65 1.01
C ALA A 183 -12.23 -11.80 2.23
N GLY A 184 -12.39 -10.77 3.07
CA GLY A 184 -13.15 -10.83 4.33
C GLY A 184 -12.54 -11.80 5.35
N GLY A 185 -11.27 -12.18 5.17
CA GLY A 185 -10.57 -13.19 5.96
C GLY A 185 -9.57 -12.62 6.97
N ALA A 186 -9.10 -11.39 6.78
CA ALA A 186 -8.36 -10.67 7.80
C ALA A 186 -9.34 -10.26 8.90
N GLN A 187 -9.08 -10.73 10.12
CA GLN A 187 -9.72 -10.14 11.29
C GLN A 187 -9.30 -8.68 11.31
N ALA A 188 -10.24 -7.76 11.13
CA ALA A 188 -9.97 -6.33 11.13
C ALA A 188 -9.09 -5.98 12.33
N VAL A 189 -8.05 -5.17 12.11
CA VAL A 189 -7.12 -4.78 13.18
C VAL A 189 -7.93 -4.16 14.31
N GLY A 190 -7.79 -4.72 15.52
CA GLY A 190 -8.56 -4.28 16.69
C GLY A 190 -9.94 -4.93 16.88
N SER A 191 -10.37 -5.81 15.99
CA SER A 191 -11.53 -6.67 16.23
C SER A 191 -11.25 -7.65 17.38
N PRO A 192 -12.28 -8.14 18.11
CA PRO A 192 -12.07 -9.12 19.18
C PRO A 192 -11.30 -10.35 18.72
N ALA A 193 -11.60 -10.85 17.51
CA ALA A 193 -10.88 -11.98 16.93
C ALA A 193 -9.39 -11.64 16.71
N TRP A 194 -9.09 -10.47 16.12
CA TRP A 194 -7.72 -10.04 15.88
C TRP A 194 -6.96 -9.83 17.19
N CYS A 195 -7.60 -9.21 18.18
CA CYS A 195 -7.05 -9.04 19.52
C CYS A 195 -6.76 -10.39 20.18
N ASP A 196 -7.67 -11.36 20.09
CA ASP A 196 -7.45 -12.70 20.61
C ASP A 196 -6.30 -13.39 19.87
N ALA A 197 -6.24 -13.30 18.55
CA ALA A 197 -5.16 -13.87 17.76
C ALA A 197 -3.80 -13.25 18.13
N MET A 198 -3.74 -11.92 18.24
CA MET A 198 -2.54 -11.18 18.63
C MET A 198 -2.12 -11.47 20.08
N ALA A 199 -3.06 -11.50 21.02
CA ALA A 199 -2.80 -11.83 22.43
C ALA A 199 -2.25 -13.26 22.59
N ASN A 200 -2.67 -14.18 21.72
CA ASN A 200 -2.15 -15.55 21.68
C ASN A 200 -0.86 -15.70 20.85
N THR A 201 -0.46 -14.67 20.09
CA THR A 201 0.78 -14.66 19.32
C THR A 201 1.95 -14.24 20.21
N PRO A 202 3.07 -14.98 20.26
CA PRO A 202 4.22 -14.60 21.09
C PRO A 202 4.76 -13.21 20.70
N GLN A 203 4.96 -12.33 21.68
CA GLN A 203 5.43 -10.94 21.46
C GLN A 203 6.75 -10.84 20.68
N ALA A 204 7.62 -11.85 20.77
CA ALA A 204 8.86 -11.91 20.00
C ALA A 204 8.64 -12.01 18.48
N GLN A 205 7.42 -12.33 18.05
CA GLN A 205 7.01 -12.39 16.64
C GLN A 205 6.28 -11.12 16.19
N TRP A 206 6.00 -10.19 17.10
CA TRP A 206 5.33 -8.95 16.77
C TRP A 206 6.31 -8.00 16.08
N THR A 207 5.84 -7.35 15.02
CA THR A 207 6.52 -6.15 14.54
C THR A 207 6.22 -4.98 15.48
N MET A 208 6.98 -3.90 15.35
CA MET A 208 6.72 -2.68 16.11
C MET A 208 5.31 -2.14 15.81
N ASN A 209 4.86 -2.23 14.56
CA ASN A 209 3.53 -1.80 14.13
C ASN A 209 2.43 -2.68 14.75
N ASP A 210 2.62 -4.01 14.80
CA ASP A 210 1.66 -4.92 15.44
C ASP A 210 1.50 -4.62 16.93
N ALA A 211 2.62 -4.31 17.60
CA ALA A 211 2.62 -3.95 19.01
C ALA A 211 1.86 -2.64 19.27
N PHE A 212 2.07 -1.62 18.43
CA PHE A 212 1.34 -0.36 18.51
C PHE A 212 -0.15 -0.54 18.22
N ALA A 213 -0.50 -1.27 17.16
CA ALA A 213 -1.88 -1.58 16.82
C ALA A 213 -2.58 -2.35 17.95
N PHE A 214 -1.95 -3.38 18.50
CA PHE A 214 -2.51 -4.13 19.62
C PHE A 214 -2.70 -3.26 20.87
N ALA A 215 -1.72 -2.43 21.21
CA ALA A 215 -1.82 -1.50 22.32
C ALA A 215 -2.96 -0.49 22.13
N ASN A 216 -3.13 0.05 20.93
CA ASN A 216 -4.15 1.05 20.64
C ASN A 216 -5.57 0.47 20.53
N HIS A 217 -5.70 -0.77 20.07
CA HIS A 217 -7.01 -1.33 19.75
C HIS A 217 -7.53 -2.42 20.68
N CYS A 218 -6.63 -3.10 21.42
CA CYS A 218 -6.97 -4.28 22.22
C CYS A 218 -6.73 -4.07 23.72
N VAL A 219 -5.84 -3.16 24.10
CA VAL A 219 -5.50 -2.92 25.51
C VAL A 219 -6.34 -1.76 26.05
N GLY A 220 -7.36 -2.06 26.86
CA GLY A 220 -8.15 -1.06 27.59
C GLY A 220 -9.59 -0.81 27.11
N ARG A 221 -10.11 -1.66 26.22
CA ARG A 221 -11.57 -1.79 25.98
C ARG A 221 -12.22 -2.78 26.95
#